data_AF-A0A9D6KV21-F1
#
_entry.id   AF-A0A9D6KV21-F1
#
_cell.length_a   1.000
_cell.length_b   1.000
_cell.length_c   1.000
_cell.angle_alpha   90.00
_cell.angle_beta   90.00
_cell.angle_gamma   90.00
#
_symmetry.space_group_name_H-M   'P 1'
#
loop_
_entity.id
_entity.type
_entity.pdbx_description
1 polymer ?
#
loop_
_entity_poly.entity_id
_entity_poly.type
_entity_poly.pdbx_seq_one_letter_code
_entity_poly.pdbx_strand_id
1 'polypeptide(L)'
;MRLFIPILALALSACAHAFPMQGGDAMIARDVATGRQRIEAFFGERFTGPVNVVVAGDRAGFDHALPAAWGIAPSQCWMVGVGVADSLYLLAPSAWAHDACEHHGDAAEVQGIVTHELTHSFHGQHNPTRDFTGMDDAGWFVEGLAVLVSGQLDSAHAHDARDAIAANAAPASLANAWSGRYRYGVCGSMVRYIDVTYGRRTLTALLAATTNQQILDQLHLSEAEFLSRWRIWASAQ
;
A
#
# COMPACT_ATOMS: atom_id res chain seq x y z
N MET A 1 36.93 -35.36 12.22
CA MET A 1 36.25 -35.61 13.51
C MET A 1 34.86 -35.01 13.40
N ARG A 2 33.82 -35.85 13.48
CA ARG A 2 32.39 -35.49 13.39
C ARG A 2 31.89 -34.96 14.74
N LEU A 3 30.89 -34.08 14.75
CA LEU A 3 29.74 -34.00 15.69
C LEU A 3 28.88 -32.79 15.23
N PHE A 4 27.74 -32.95 14.55
CA PHE A 4 26.38 -33.25 15.00
C PHE A 4 25.73 -32.25 15.99
N ILE A 5 24.64 -31.66 15.47
CA ILE A 5 23.59 -30.69 15.88
C ILE A 5 23.04 -30.85 17.33
N PRO A 6 22.35 -29.83 17.87
CA PRO A 6 20.88 -29.92 17.81
C PRO A 6 20.14 -28.63 17.42
N ILE A 7 18.98 -28.90 16.81
CA ILE A 7 17.86 -28.03 16.49
C ILE A 7 17.38 -27.34 17.76
N LEU A 8 17.25 -26.00 17.74
CA LEU A 8 16.51 -25.26 18.74
C LEU A 8 15.32 -24.57 18.06
N ALA A 9 14.12 -25.10 18.33
CA ALA A 9 12.87 -24.44 18.06
C ALA A 9 12.81 -23.13 18.84
N LEU A 10 12.59 -22.00 18.15
CA LEU A 10 12.28 -20.74 18.82
C LEU A 10 10.78 -20.66 19.08
N ALA A 11 10.49 -20.39 20.35
CA ALA A 11 9.19 -20.37 20.97
C ALA A 11 8.34 -19.19 20.50
N LEU A 12 7.04 -19.47 20.27
CA LEU A 12 5.98 -18.48 20.40
C LEU A 12 5.96 -18.01 21.86
N SER A 13 6.47 -16.80 22.11
CA SER A 13 6.33 -16.16 23.42
C SER A 13 4.94 -15.54 23.50
N ALA A 14 4.02 -16.28 24.11
CA ALA A 14 2.69 -15.82 24.46
C ALA A 14 2.75 -15.05 25.78
N CYS A 15 2.81 -13.72 25.70
CA CYS A 15 2.41 -12.82 26.77
C CYS A 15 1.54 -11.72 26.17
N ALA A 16 0.44 -12.11 25.53
CA ALA A 16 -0.65 -11.21 25.20
C ALA A 16 -1.72 -11.34 26.29
N HIS A 17 -2.03 -10.24 26.98
CA HIS A 17 -3.25 -10.13 27.74
C HIS A 17 -4.40 -10.24 26.73
N ALA A 18 -5.03 -11.42 26.67
CA ALA A 18 -6.13 -11.68 25.77
C ALA A 18 -7.35 -10.88 26.25
N PHE A 19 -7.52 -9.67 25.72
CA PHE A 19 -8.82 -9.05 25.69
C PHE A 19 -9.75 -9.94 24.86
N PRO A 20 -11.00 -10.17 25.29
CA PRO A 20 -11.94 -10.95 24.50
C PRO A 20 -12.14 -10.27 23.15
N MET A 21 -11.66 -10.93 22.09
CA MET A 21 -11.80 -10.48 20.72
C MET A 21 -13.29 -10.38 20.40
N GLN A 22 -13.76 -9.16 20.09
CA GLN A 22 -15.14 -8.95 19.67
C GLN A 22 -15.29 -9.47 18.22
N GLY A 23 -16.50 -9.84 17.79
CA GLY A 23 -16.73 -10.54 16.51
C GLY A 23 -16.16 -9.86 15.25
N GLY A 24 -15.78 -8.58 15.30
CA GLY A 24 -15.07 -7.88 14.22
C GLY A 24 -13.64 -8.38 13.95
N ASP A 25 -12.94 -8.89 14.96
CA ASP A 25 -11.53 -9.28 14.84
C ASP A 25 -11.35 -10.53 13.96
N ALA A 26 -12.33 -11.43 13.96
CA ALA A 26 -12.32 -12.63 13.12
C ALA A 26 -12.50 -12.32 11.62
N MET A 27 -13.19 -11.21 11.28
CA MET A 27 -13.33 -10.76 9.91
C MET A 27 -12.03 -10.12 9.41
N ILE A 28 -11.42 -9.21 10.18
CA ILE A 28 -10.15 -8.60 9.81
C ILE A 28 -9.05 -9.66 9.62
N ALA A 29 -8.97 -10.67 10.48
CA ALA A 29 -8.00 -11.76 10.30
C ALA A 29 -8.17 -12.50 8.96
N ARG A 30 -9.42 -12.69 8.51
CA ARG A 30 -9.72 -13.29 7.20
C ARG A 30 -9.34 -12.34 6.05
N ASP A 31 -9.64 -11.06 6.19
CA ASP A 31 -9.34 -10.07 5.16
C ASP A 31 -7.84 -9.89 4.98
N VAL A 32 -7.08 -9.94 6.09
CA VAL A 32 -5.62 -9.93 6.10
C VAL A 32 -5.07 -11.17 5.41
N ALA A 33 -5.58 -12.36 5.72
CA ALA A 33 -5.15 -13.60 5.07
C ALA A 33 -5.43 -13.58 3.57
N THR A 34 -6.59 -13.07 3.17
CA THR A 34 -7.01 -12.96 1.76
C THR A 34 -6.16 -11.92 1.01
N GLY A 35 -5.96 -10.74 1.60
CA GLY A 35 -5.12 -9.69 1.05
C GLY A 35 -3.68 -10.15 0.87
N ARG A 36 -3.12 -10.83 1.87
CA ARG A 36 -1.79 -11.46 1.78
C ARG A 36 -1.70 -12.43 0.62
N GLN A 37 -2.63 -13.39 0.50
CA GLN A 37 -2.61 -14.35 -0.60
C GLN A 37 -2.66 -13.67 -1.96
N ARG A 38 -3.48 -12.62 -2.10
CA ARG A 38 -3.58 -11.83 -3.33
C ARG A 38 -2.27 -11.12 -3.68
N ILE A 39 -1.63 -10.49 -2.70
CA ILE A 39 -0.35 -9.80 -2.87
C ILE A 39 0.74 -10.80 -3.27
N GLU A 40 0.85 -11.92 -2.56
CA GLU A 40 1.85 -12.95 -2.86
C GLU A 40 1.63 -13.55 -4.26
N ALA A 41 0.37 -13.77 -4.67
CA ALA A 41 0.04 -14.21 -6.02
C ALA A 41 0.37 -13.14 -7.09
N PHE A 42 0.19 -11.86 -6.76
CA PHE A 42 0.52 -10.75 -7.65
C PHE A 42 2.04 -10.70 -7.92
N PHE A 43 2.87 -10.73 -6.88
CA PHE A 43 4.32 -10.63 -7.07
C PHE A 43 4.99 -11.97 -7.43
N GLY A 44 4.34 -13.09 -7.14
CA GLY A 44 4.96 -14.41 -7.22
C GLY A 44 5.99 -14.64 -6.09
N GLU A 45 5.95 -13.82 -5.04
CA GLU A 45 6.89 -13.82 -3.92
C GLU A 45 6.11 -13.74 -2.59
N ARG A 46 6.70 -14.26 -1.51
CA ARG A 46 6.11 -14.22 -0.17
C ARG A 46 6.59 -12.99 0.58
N PHE A 47 5.80 -12.51 1.54
CA PHE A 47 6.31 -11.56 2.54
C PHE A 47 7.53 -12.17 3.23
N THR A 48 8.59 -11.38 3.39
CA THR A 48 9.88 -11.79 3.97
C THR A 48 9.82 -11.88 5.50
N GLY A 49 8.84 -11.25 6.13
CA GLY A 49 8.63 -11.25 7.59
C GLY A 49 7.17 -11.24 8.01
N PRO A 50 6.92 -11.40 9.33
CA PRO A 50 5.58 -11.22 9.90
C PRO A 50 5.12 -9.77 9.78
N VAL A 51 3.80 -9.57 9.77
CA VAL A 51 3.15 -8.26 9.85
C VAL A 51 2.28 -8.24 11.11
N ASN A 52 2.57 -7.32 12.02
CA ASN A 52 1.81 -7.12 13.25
C ASN A 52 0.55 -6.33 12.92
N VAL A 53 -0.62 -6.90 13.18
CA VAL A 53 -1.90 -6.22 12.91
C VAL A 53 -2.41 -5.59 14.18
N VAL A 54 -2.64 -4.27 14.15
CA VAL A 54 -3.21 -3.49 15.25
C VAL A 54 -4.53 -2.92 14.78
N VAL A 55 -5.62 -3.26 15.47
CA VAL A 55 -6.97 -2.75 15.17
C VAL A 55 -7.42 -1.87 16.33
N ALA A 56 -7.63 -0.59 16.07
CA ALA A 56 -8.14 0.37 17.05
C ALA A 56 -9.65 0.51 16.93
N GLY A 57 -10.36 0.53 18.07
CA GLY A 57 -11.82 0.59 18.10
C GLY A 57 -12.42 1.94 17.71
N ASP A 58 -11.63 3.02 17.76
CA ASP A 58 -12.03 4.40 17.44
C ASP A 58 -10.84 5.22 16.92
N ARG A 59 -11.11 6.44 16.43
CA ARG A 59 -10.10 7.36 15.89
C ARG A 59 -9.00 7.71 16.90
N ALA A 60 -9.36 7.94 18.15
CA ALA A 60 -8.40 8.33 19.18
C ALA A 60 -7.43 7.19 19.50
N GLY A 61 -7.93 5.96 19.58
CA GLY A 61 -7.13 4.75 19.70
C GLY A 61 -6.25 4.51 18.49
N PHE A 62 -6.75 4.79 17.28
CA PHE A 62 -5.97 4.68 16.04
C PHE A 62 -4.80 5.68 16.06
N ASP A 63 -5.06 6.95 16.35
CA ASP A 63 -4.02 7.98 16.48
C ASP A 63 -3.00 7.65 17.58
N HIS A 64 -3.45 7.08 18.70
CA HIS A 64 -2.56 6.68 19.80
C HIS A 64 -1.69 5.47 19.44
N ALA A 65 -2.20 4.55 18.62
CA ALA A 65 -1.47 3.36 18.21
C ALA A 65 -0.36 3.67 17.18
N LEU A 66 -0.49 4.76 16.42
CA LEU A 66 0.51 5.17 15.43
C LEU A 66 1.81 5.63 16.12
N PRO A 67 2.99 5.20 15.62
CA PRO A 67 4.28 5.70 16.11
C PRO A 67 4.39 7.22 16.05
N ALA A 68 4.66 7.85 17.20
CA ALA A 68 4.82 9.31 17.29
C ALA A 68 5.91 9.86 16.35
N ALA A 69 6.94 9.06 16.05
CA ALA A 69 8.03 9.42 15.15
C ALA A 69 7.57 9.68 13.71
N TRP A 70 6.42 9.16 13.29
CA TRP A 70 5.89 9.41 11.95
C TRP A 70 5.23 10.79 11.81
N GLY A 71 4.89 11.46 12.92
CA GLY A 71 4.30 12.80 12.88
C GLY A 71 2.93 12.87 12.18
N ILE A 72 2.24 11.73 12.05
CA ILE A 72 0.95 11.63 11.34
C ILE A 72 -0.22 12.01 12.26
N ALA A 73 -0.10 11.82 13.57
CA ALA A 73 -1.17 12.11 14.52
C ALA A 73 -1.33 13.64 14.74
N PRO A 74 -2.56 14.18 14.76
CA PRO A 74 -3.83 13.49 14.48
C PRO A 74 -3.97 13.11 13.01
N SER A 75 -4.41 11.87 12.75
CA SER A 75 -4.58 11.37 11.38
C SER A 75 -5.72 12.09 10.64
N GLN A 76 -5.67 12.03 9.30
CA GLN A 76 -6.72 12.61 8.46
C GLN A 76 -8.00 11.76 8.51
N CYS A 77 -9.17 12.38 8.31
CA CYS A 77 -10.46 11.66 8.42
C CYS A 77 -10.60 10.49 7.43
N TRP A 78 -9.97 10.58 6.26
CA TRP A 78 -9.99 9.54 5.24
C TRP A 78 -8.97 8.42 5.52
N MET A 79 -8.02 8.64 6.42
CA MET A 79 -6.98 7.66 6.73
C MET A 79 -7.56 6.62 7.68
N VAL A 80 -7.90 5.43 7.17
CA VAL A 80 -8.46 4.33 7.99
C VAL A 80 -7.48 3.17 8.21
N GLY A 81 -6.30 3.26 7.61
CA GLY A 81 -5.23 2.31 7.82
C GLY A 81 -3.86 2.91 7.50
N VAL A 82 -2.81 2.27 8.00
CA VAL A 82 -1.42 2.55 7.66
C VAL A 82 -0.66 1.22 7.64
N GLY A 83 -0.10 0.86 6.49
CA GLY A 83 0.82 -0.26 6.35
C GLY A 83 2.29 0.17 6.26
N VAL A 84 3.16 -0.48 7.04
CA VAL A 84 4.63 -0.43 6.91
C VAL A 84 5.22 -1.84 6.99
N ALA A 85 6.53 -2.00 6.78
CA ALA A 85 7.18 -3.30 6.60
C ALA A 85 6.74 -4.41 7.58
N ASP A 86 6.62 -4.11 8.87
CA ASP A 86 6.34 -5.09 9.91
C ASP A 86 5.01 -4.87 10.62
N SER A 87 4.21 -3.88 10.20
CA SER A 87 3.01 -3.47 10.93
C SER A 87 1.91 -2.99 10.01
N LEU A 88 0.67 -3.32 10.37
CA LEU A 88 -0.55 -2.86 9.75
C LEU A 88 -1.44 -2.29 10.86
N TYR A 89 -1.68 -0.99 10.83
CA TYR A 89 -2.58 -0.30 11.73
C TYR A 89 -3.91 -0.07 11.01
N LEU A 90 -5.03 -0.36 11.66
CA LEU A 90 -6.37 -0.19 11.11
C LEU A 90 -7.29 0.48 12.14
N LEU A 91 -8.08 1.44 11.68
CA LEU A 91 -9.30 1.83 12.35
C LEU A 91 -10.34 0.74 12.11
N ALA A 92 -10.96 0.21 13.17
CA ALA A 92 -11.98 -0.83 13.07
C ALA A 92 -13.09 -0.40 12.11
N PRO A 93 -13.50 -1.24 11.13
CA PRO A 93 -14.55 -0.90 10.17
C PRO A 93 -15.87 -0.47 10.80
N SER A 94 -16.20 -0.99 11.99
CA SER A 94 -17.37 -0.60 12.76
C SER A 94 -17.38 0.87 13.18
N ALA A 95 -16.22 1.53 13.21
CA ALA A 95 -16.08 2.94 13.53
C ALA A 95 -16.21 3.85 12.31
N TRP A 96 -16.09 3.34 11.08
CA TRP A 96 -15.93 4.19 9.88
C TRP A 96 -17.12 5.13 9.64
N ALA A 97 -18.35 4.69 9.90
CA ALA A 97 -19.55 5.51 9.75
C ALA A 97 -19.57 6.76 10.66
N HIS A 98 -18.75 6.80 11.71
CA HIS A 98 -18.64 7.93 12.64
C HIS A 98 -17.26 8.62 12.57
N ASP A 99 -16.18 7.84 12.47
CA ASP A 99 -14.79 8.29 12.65
C ASP A 99 -14.01 8.46 11.34
N ALA A 100 -14.61 8.10 10.19
CA ALA A 100 -13.98 8.23 8.89
C ALA A 100 -14.86 9.03 7.93
N CYS A 101 -14.21 9.83 7.10
CA CYS A 101 -14.85 10.41 5.92
C CYS A 101 -14.59 9.50 4.72
N GLU A 102 -15.51 9.49 3.75
CA GLU A 102 -15.37 8.74 2.49
C GLU A 102 -15.43 7.20 2.61
N HIS A 103 -15.69 6.67 3.80
CA HIS A 103 -15.71 5.24 4.09
C HIS A 103 -17.02 4.77 4.74
N HIS A 104 -17.51 3.59 4.32
CA HIS A 104 -18.80 3.02 4.73
C HIS A 104 -18.65 1.73 5.55
N GLY A 105 -17.53 1.03 5.39
CA GLY A 105 -17.20 -0.16 6.17
C GLY A 105 -17.88 -1.43 5.67
N ASP A 106 -18.34 -1.43 4.42
CA ASP A 106 -18.85 -2.66 3.80
C ASP A 106 -17.71 -3.64 3.49
N ALA A 107 -18.05 -4.93 3.40
CA ALA A 107 -17.04 -5.99 3.31
C ALA A 107 -16.12 -5.86 2.08
N ALA A 108 -16.61 -5.35 0.95
CA ALA A 108 -15.80 -5.21 -0.25
C ALA A 108 -14.81 -4.04 -0.10
N GLU A 109 -15.28 -2.91 0.44
CA GLU A 109 -14.44 -1.77 0.78
C GLU A 109 -13.35 -2.14 1.80
N VAL A 110 -13.74 -2.81 2.89
CA VAL A 110 -12.80 -3.26 3.94
C VAL A 110 -11.73 -4.17 3.36
N GLN A 111 -12.10 -5.17 2.56
CA GLN A 111 -11.12 -6.05 1.91
C GLN A 111 -10.19 -5.25 0.97
N GLY A 112 -10.72 -4.26 0.24
CA GLY A 112 -9.94 -3.38 -0.62
C GLY A 112 -8.89 -2.59 0.16
N ILE A 113 -9.30 -1.94 1.25
CA ILE A 113 -8.42 -1.17 2.15
C ILE A 113 -7.38 -2.09 2.81
N VAL A 114 -7.78 -3.22 3.38
CA VAL A 114 -6.82 -4.15 4.00
C VAL A 114 -5.77 -4.64 3.00
N THR A 115 -6.18 -4.92 1.76
CA THR A 115 -5.22 -5.31 0.70
C THR A 115 -4.32 -4.15 0.27
N HIS A 116 -4.87 -2.92 0.20
CA HIS A 116 -4.11 -1.71 -0.09
C HIS A 116 -3.00 -1.52 0.95
N GLU A 117 -3.36 -1.48 2.23
CA GLU A 117 -2.39 -1.27 3.31
C GLU A 117 -1.40 -2.42 3.45
N LEU A 118 -1.82 -3.67 3.25
CA LEU A 118 -0.88 -4.79 3.22
C LEU A 118 0.10 -4.71 2.05
N THR A 119 -0.27 -4.04 0.94
CA THR A 119 0.65 -3.81 -0.18
C THR A 119 1.76 -2.85 0.25
N HIS A 120 1.45 -1.83 1.06
CA HIS A 120 2.46 -0.98 1.69
C HIS A 120 3.37 -1.78 2.62
N SER A 121 2.82 -2.68 3.43
CA SER A 121 3.66 -3.59 4.24
C SER A 121 4.57 -4.47 3.39
N PHE A 122 4.06 -5.06 2.30
CA PHE A 122 4.87 -5.84 1.38
C PHE A 122 5.99 -4.99 0.77
N HIS A 123 5.66 -3.81 0.23
CA HIS A 123 6.63 -2.90 -0.34
C HIS A 123 7.69 -2.49 0.70
N GLY A 124 7.30 -2.14 1.92
CA GLY A 124 8.21 -1.81 3.01
C GLY A 124 9.17 -2.95 3.36
N GLN A 125 8.76 -4.21 3.23
CA GLN A 125 9.66 -5.36 3.45
C GLN A 125 10.76 -5.51 2.39
N HIS A 126 10.56 -4.93 1.21
CA HIS A 126 11.53 -4.93 0.11
C HIS A 126 12.27 -3.58 -0.01
N ASN A 127 11.79 -2.54 0.67
CA ASN A 127 12.37 -1.20 0.65
C ASN A 127 13.38 -1.00 1.80
N PRO A 128 14.55 -0.38 1.56
CA PRO A 128 15.54 -0.16 2.61
C PRO A 128 15.07 0.76 3.75
N THR A 129 14.11 1.66 3.51
CA THR A 129 13.57 2.56 4.56
C THR A 129 12.59 1.86 5.48
N ARG A 130 11.91 0.81 4.99
CA ARG A 130 10.87 0.01 5.68
C ARG A 130 9.57 0.74 6.03
N ASP A 131 9.62 2.04 6.28
CA ASP A 131 8.49 2.89 6.65
C ASP A 131 8.26 4.07 5.68
N PHE A 132 9.00 4.10 4.57
CA PHE A 132 8.93 5.15 3.53
C PHE A 132 9.34 6.55 3.99
N THR A 133 10.00 6.69 5.15
CA THR A 133 10.51 7.99 5.59
C THR A 133 11.44 8.61 4.54
N GLY A 134 11.11 9.83 4.12
CA GLY A 134 11.89 10.58 3.12
C GLY A 134 11.63 10.20 1.66
N MET A 135 10.56 9.44 1.38
CA MET A 135 10.15 9.02 0.04
C MET A 135 8.97 9.84 -0.52
N ASP A 136 8.78 11.08 -0.07
CA ASP A 136 7.66 11.93 -0.47
C ASP A 136 7.61 12.15 -2.00
N ASP A 137 8.77 12.22 -2.66
CA ASP A 137 8.87 12.39 -4.11
C ASP A 137 8.40 11.14 -4.89
N ALA A 138 8.57 9.95 -4.30
CA ALA A 138 8.18 8.66 -4.84
C ALA A 138 6.79 8.19 -4.37
N GLY A 139 6.02 9.05 -3.67
CA GLY A 139 4.69 8.71 -3.15
C GLY A 139 3.71 8.20 -4.23
N TRP A 140 3.84 8.67 -5.47
CA TRP A 140 3.02 8.17 -6.59
C TRP A 140 3.23 6.67 -6.86
N PHE A 141 4.46 6.17 -6.66
CA PHE A 141 4.77 4.77 -6.88
C PHE A 141 4.27 3.92 -5.71
N VAL A 142 4.52 4.37 -4.48
CA VAL A 142 4.04 3.71 -3.25
C VAL A 142 2.52 3.54 -3.28
N GLU A 143 1.80 4.63 -3.47
CA GLU A 143 0.33 4.66 -3.49
C GLU A 143 -0.25 4.01 -4.76
N GLY A 144 0.36 4.28 -5.92
CA GLY A 144 -0.06 3.68 -7.18
C GLY A 144 0.04 2.16 -7.17
N LEU A 145 1.06 1.60 -6.52
CA LEU A 145 1.22 0.17 -6.35
C LEU A 145 0.10 -0.43 -5.51
N ALA A 146 -0.20 0.19 -4.36
CA ALA A 146 -1.28 -0.26 -3.49
C ALA A 146 -2.65 -0.18 -4.17
N VAL A 147 -2.92 0.85 -4.97
CA VAL A 147 -4.13 0.97 -5.81
C VAL A 147 -4.22 -0.13 -6.86
N LEU A 148 -3.12 -0.47 -7.52
CA LEU A 148 -3.09 -1.52 -8.54
C LEU A 148 -3.31 -2.90 -7.91
N VAL A 149 -2.56 -3.24 -6.85
CA VAL A 149 -2.56 -4.58 -6.25
C VAL A 149 -3.88 -4.88 -5.53
N SER A 150 -4.42 -3.89 -4.81
CA SER A 150 -5.75 -3.99 -4.16
C SER A 150 -6.90 -4.12 -5.16
N GLY A 151 -6.70 -3.71 -6.41
CA GLY A 151 -7.72 -3.67 -7.46
C GLY A 151 -8.60 -2.43 -7.44
N GLN A 152 -8.32 -1.47 -6.55
CA GLN A 152 -9.02 -0.19 -6.51
C GLN A 152 -8.93 0.57 -7.84
N LEU A 153 -7.86 0.35 -8.62
CA LEU A 153 -7.74 0.90 -9.96
C LEU A 153 -8.92 0.51 -10.85
N ASP A 154 -9.35 -0.76 -10.82
CA ASP A 154 -10.42 -1.25 -11.68
C ASP A 154 -11.80 -0.94 -11.10
N SER A 155 -11.97 -1.07 -9.79
CA SER A 155 -13.28 -0.94 -9.16
C SER A 155 -13.73 0.50 -8.94
N ALA A 156 -12.80 1.45 -8.78
CA ALA A 156 -13.12 2.82 -8.41
C ALA A 156 -12.47 3.88 -9.31
N HIS A 157 -11.34 3.58 -9.95
CA HIS A 157 -10.50 4.61 -10.59
C HIS A 157 -10.17 4.34 -12.07
N ALA A 158 -10.95 3.50 -12.74
CA ALA A 158 -10.61 2.99 -14.08
C ALA A 158 -10.56 4.10 -15.16
N HIS A 159 -11.23 5.22 -14.93
CA HIS A 159 -11.31 6.34 -15.87
C HIS A 159 -10.49 7.57 -15.45
N ASP A 160 -10.09 7.66 -14.18
CA ASP A 160 -9.48 8.84 -13.59
C ASP A 160 -8.27 9.38 -14.36
N ALA A 161 -7.41 8.48 -14.87
CA ALA A 161 -6.24 8.90 -15.64
C ALA A 161 -6.63 9.56 -16.98
N ARG A 162 -7.61 9.00 -17.70
CA ARG A 162 -8.15 9.57 -18.95
C ARG A 162 -8.85 10.89 -18.68
N ASP A 163 -9.66 10.94 -17.64
CA ASP A 163 -10.39 12.14 -17.24
C ASP A 163 -9.42 13.25 -16.82
N ALA A 164 -8.35 12.91 -16.08
CA ALA A 164 -7.30 13.87 -15.73
C ALA A 164 -6.58 14.41 -16.98
N ILE A 165 -6.26 13.56 -17.97
CA ILE A 165 -5.65 13.99 -19.22
C ILE A 165 -6.59 14.90 -20.01
N ALA A 166 -7.84 14.50 -20.18
CA ALA A 166 -8.86 15.26 -20.91
C ALA A 166 -9.16 16.62 -20.24
N ALA A 167 -9.12 16.67 -18.92
CA ALA A 167 -9.30 17.89 -18.14
C ALA A 167 -8.02 18.75 -18.03
N ASN A 168 -6.91 18.37 -18.68
CA ASN A 168 -5.59 19.00 -18.53
C ASN A 168 -5.14 19.10 -17.05
N ALA A 169 -5.50 18.10 -16.26
CA ALA A 169 -5.20 17.96 -14.83
C ALA A 169 -4.20 16.82 -14.55
N ALA A 170 -3.70 16.15 -15.59
CA ALA A 170 -2.62 15.17 -15.46
C ALA A 170 -1.33 15.84 -14.93
N PRO A 171 -0.54 15.16 -14.09
CA PRO A 171 0.61 15.78 -13.44
C PRO A 171 1.68 16.20 -14.43
N ALA A 172 2.27 17.37 -14.23
CA ALA A 172 3.40 17.86 -15.04
C ALA A 172 4.75 17.26 -14.61
N SER A 173 4.85 16.78 -13.37
CA SER A 173 6.01 16.11 -12.81
C SER A 173 5.61 14.97 -11.87
N LEU A 174 6.48 13.98 -11.67
CA LEU A 174 6.21 12.83 -10.79
C LEU A 174 6.03 13.24 -9.33
N ALA A 175 6.81 14.21 -8.84
CA ALA A 175 6.70 14.74 -7.49
C ALA A 175 5.31 15.36 -7.18
N ASN A 176 4.54 15.70 -8.22
CA ASN A 176 3.18 16.24 -8.07
C ASN A 176 2.08 15.23 -8.44
N ALA A 177 2.43 13.99 -8.83
CA ALA A 177 1.45 12.99 -9.25
C ALA A 177 0.54 12.53 -8.11
N TRP A 178 1.06 12.53 -6.88
CA TRP A 178 0.28 12.26 -5.67
C TRP A 178 -0.45 13.51 -5.16
N SER A 179 -1.31 14.11 -5.99
CA SER A 179 -2.06 15.30 -5.61
C SER A 179 -3.41 15.41 -6.31
N GLY A 180 -4.31 16.20 -5.71
CA GLY A 180 -5.64 16.47 -6.26
C GLY A 180 -6.59 15.28 -6.22
N ARG A 181 -7.72 15.42 -6.92
CA ARG A 181 -8.83 14.44 -6.90
C ARG A 181 -8.54 13.15 -7.65
N TYR A 182 -7.64 13.18 -8.63
CA TYR A 182 -7.34 12.05 -9.51
C TYR A 182 -6.14 11.21 -9.04
N ARG A 183 -5.53 11.56 -7.89
CA ARG A 183 -4.25 11.00 -7.44
C ARG A 183 -4.19 9.48 -7.48
N TYR A 184 -5.21 8.79 -6.94
CA TYR A 184 -5.24 7.34 -6.88
C TYR A 184 -5.25 6.71 -8.27
N GLY A 185 -6.17 7.12 -9.15
CA GLY A 185 -6.25 6.58 -10.50
C GLY A 185 -5.08 6.95 -11.40
N VAL A 186 -4.56 8.19 -11.29
CA VAL A 186 -3.35 8.60 -12.01
C VAL A 186 -2.17 7.75 -11.58
N CYS A 187 -1.87 7.67 -10.29
CA CYS A 187 -0.74 6.91 -9.76
C CYS A 187 -0.88 5.41 -10.05
N GLY A 188 -2.06 4.83 -9.82
CA GLY A 188 -2.34 3.44 -10.15
C GLY A 188 -2.15 3.13 -11.63
N SER A 189 -2.58 4.03 -12.52
CA SER A 189 -2.40 3.86 -13.97
C SER A 189 -0.93 3.97 -14.40
N MET A 190 -0.12 4.80 -13.75
CA MET A 190 1.33 4.87 -13.99
C MET A 190 2.02 3.56 -13.61
N VAL A 191 1.65 2.99 -12.46
CA VAL A 191 2.19 1.69 -12.04
C VAL A 191 1.69 0.55 -12.93
N ARG A 192 0.42 0.58 -13.36
CA ARG A 192 -0.11 -0.38 -14.36
C ARG A 192 0.63 -0.27 -15.69
N TYR A 193 0.92 0.95 -16.15
CA TYR A 193 1.72 1.17 -17.36
C TYR A 193 3.10 0.50 -17.24
N ILE A 194 3.76 0.62 -16.09
CA ILE A 194 5.04 -0.06 -15.83
C ILE A 194 4.87 -1.57 -15.91
N ASP A 195 3.88 -2.12 -15.21
CA ASP A 195 3.62 -3.55 -15.17
C ASP A 195 3.34 -4.15 -16.57
N VAL A 196 2.49 -3.49 -17.36
CA VAL A 196 2.11 -3.95 -18.70
C VAL A 196 3.27 -3.80 -19.70
N THR A 197 4.04 -2.71 -19.60
CA THR A 197 5.08 -2.39 -20.60
C THR A 197 6.41 -3.06 -20.31
N TYR A 198 6.81 -3.11 -19.03
CA TYR A 198 8.12 -3.59 -18.58
C TYR A 198 8.03 -4.92 -17.82
N GLY A 199 6.83 -5.37 -17.49
CA GLY A 199 6.57 -6.65 -16.83
C GLY A 199 6.69 -6.61 -15.31
N ARG A 200 5.99 -7.56 -14.67
CA ARG A 200 5.94 -7.72 -13.22
C ARG A 200 7.30 -7.79 -12.54
N ARG A 201 8.30 -8.44 -13.17
CA ARG A 201 9.65 -8.54 -12.61
C ARG A 201 10.31 -7.17 -12.44
N THR A 202 10.11 -6.27 -13.40
CA THR A 202 10.61 -4.89 -13.32
C THR A 202 9.89 -4.17 -12.19
N LEU A 203 8.57 -4.33 -12.07
CA LEU A 203 7.80 -3.76 -10.98
C LEU A 203 8.29 -4.23 -9.59
N THR A 204 8.61 -5.52 -9.43
CA THR A 204 9.18 -6.06 -8.19
C THR A 204 10.56 -5.47 -7.89
N ALA A 205 11.42 -5.28 -8.90
CA ALA A 205 12.75 -4.69 -8.70
C ALA A 205 12.68 -3.23 -8.22
N LEU A 206 11.64 -2.50 -8.65
CA LEU A 206 11.41 -1.11 -8.25
C LEU A 206 11.03 -0.93 -6.77
N LEU A 207 10.62 -1.99 -6.06
CA LEU A 207 10.26 -1.91 -4.64
C LEU A 207 11.40 -1.43 -3.73
N ALA A 208 12.65 -1.60 -4.17
CA ALA A 208 13.83 -1.14 -3.44
C ALA A 208 14.17 0.35 -3.71
N ALA A 209 13.50 0.98 -4.70
CA ALA A 209 13.75 2.37 -5.04
C ALA A 209 13.16 3.31 -3.99
N THR A 210 13.90 4.38 -3.68
CA THR A 210 13.57 5.37 -2.66
C THR A 210 13.35 6.77 -3.22
N THR A 211 13.63 6.98 -4.51
CA THR A 211 13.48 8.27 -5.17
C THR A 211 12.96 8.10 -6.60
N ASN A 212 12.40 9.16 -7.18
CA ASN A 212 12.01 9.18 -8.58
C ASN A 212 13.18 8.87 -9.52
N GLN A 213 14.37 9.41 -9.23
CA GLN A 213 15.55 9.17 -10.06
C GLN A 213 15.91 7.68 -10.10
N GLN A 214 15.88 6.97 -8.98
CA GLN A 214 16.17 5.54 -8.94
C GLN A 214 15.14 4.71 -9.72
N ILE A 215 13.85 5.08 -9.65
CA ILE A 215 12.79 4.43 -10.43
C ILE A 215 13.06 4.62 -11.93
N LEU A 216 13.30 5.86 -12.34
CA LEU A 216 13.53 6.24 -13.73
C LEU A 216 14.82 5.65 -14.31
N ASP A 217 15.89 5.57 -13.51
CA ASP A 217 17.16 4.94 -13.89
C ASP A 217 16.98 3.45 -14.18
N GLN A 218 16.21 2.74 -13.35
CA GLN A 218 15.88 1.32 -13.58
C GLN A 218 15.01 1.11 -14.82
N LEU A 219 14.14 2.08 -15.15
CA LEU A 219 13.32 2.06 -16.37
C LEU A 219 14.08 2.54 -17.62
N HIS A 220 15.27 3.11 -17.45
CA HIS A 220 16.06 3.77 -18.49
C HIS A 220 15.27 4.88 -19.22
N LEU A 221 14.60 5.74 -18.45
CA LEU A 221 13.82 6.86 -18.96
C LEU A 221 14.18 8.15 -18.23
N SER A 222 14.05 9.28 -18.93
CA SER A 222 13.84 10.56 -18.24
C SER A 222 12.40 10.69 -17.75
N GLU A 223 12.16 11.58 -16.80
CA GLU A 223 10.81 11.87 -16.30
C GLU A 223 9.86 12.34 -17.42
N ALA A 224 10.34 13.22 -18.30
CA ALA A 224 9.57 13.73 -19.42
C ALA A 224 9.15 12.61 -20.38
N GLU A 225 10.06 11.68 -20.69
CA GLU A 225 9.77 10.51 -21.52
C GLU A 225 8.75 9.58 -20.84
N PHE A 226 8.91 9.30 -19.54
CA PHE A 226 7.97 8.48 -18.78
C PHE A 226 6.55 9.06 -18.83
N LEU A 227 6.39 10.33 -18.44
CA LEU A 227 5.09 10.99 -18.43
C LEU A 227 4.48 11.10 -19.82
N SER A 228 5.29 11.36 -20.85
CA SER A 228 4.79 11.40 -22.24
C SER A 228 4.27 10.03 -22.68
N ARG A 229 5.02 8.95 -22.44
CA ARG A 229 4.64 7.59 -22.85
C ARG A 229 3.45 7.08 -22.06
N TRP A 230 3.41 7.33 -20.76
CA TRP A 230 2.25 7.00 -19.92
C TRP A 230 0.98 7.70 -20.41
N ARG A 231 1.02 9.00 -20.72
CA ARG A 231 -0.18 9.71 -21.23
C ARG A 231 -0.72 9.11 -22.52
N ILE A 232 0.17 8.76 -23.46
CA ILE A 232 -0.21 8.08 -24.71
C ILE A 232 -0.89 6.75 -24.39
N TRP A 233 -0.27 5.94 -23.52
CA TRP A 233 -0.80 4.63 -23.13
C TRP A 233 -2.16 4.74 -22.41
N ALA A 234 -2.28 5.66 -21.45
CA ALA A 234 -3.47 5.86 -20.63
C ALA A 234 -4.65 6.38 -21.47
N SER A 235 -4.38 7.21 -22.47
CA SER A 235 -5.41 7.71 -23.41
C SER A 235 -5.96 6.61 -24.33
N ALA A 236 -5.24 5.49 -24.47
CA ALA A 236 -5.60 4.37 -25.35
C ALA A 236 -6.24 3.17 -24.61
N GLN A 237 -6.25 3.17 -23.28
CA GLN A 237 -7.09 2.26 -22.48
C GLN A 237 -8.56 2.68 -22.56
#